data_AF-A0A9P9CGM1-F1
#
_entry.id   AF-A0A9P9CGM1-F1
#
_cell.length_a   1.000
_cell.length_b   1.000
_cell.length_c   1.000
_cell.angle_alpha   90.00
_cell.angle_beta   90.00
_cell.angle_gamma   90.00
#
_symmetry.space_group_name_H-M   'P 1'
#
loop_
_entity.id
_entity.type
_entity.pdbx_description
1 polymer ?
#
loop_
_entity_poly.entity_id
_entity_poly.type
_entity_poly.pdbx_seq_one_letter_code
_entity_poly.pdbx_strand_id
1 'polypeptide(L)'
;MLHRIRRSLRRDATPVRGPAHYQELSHARYLPLEIWLEIWQHLPPFARISVTHVCHIWRTTAITSTMLWSHIEINSVRRGGGEPVTCSGCFRINDDWSIGGGMCEQYWACHQQRHHLGIAALSDMLTRSDSVPLHVSVSMLVLGRQQDREDVTRLVTHLRPHLHRLQSLEIICNSMVTVTHIVRDLAVLPALISLVIRRRMFGPVNDSMAIWARYKQISAPILQVIQPLHPSSDPPVFPNLRHVTIGVNSSAALMDLVGGAYGLENLLVDVSPSKVRGTLSTY
;
A
#
# COMPACT_ATOMS: atom_id res chain seq x y z
N MET A 1 -21.56 -15.44 -7.87
CA MET A 1 -20.96 -15.68 -6.54
C MET A 1 -21.75 -15.04 -5.38
N LEU A 2 -22.36 -13.86 -5.55
CA LEU A 2 -23.21 -13.19 -4.54
C LEU A 2 -24.56 -13.88 -4.22
N HIS A 3 -25.04 -14.79 -5.08
CA HIS A 3 -26.31 -15.50 -4.85
C HIS A 3 -26.21 -16.69 -3.87
N ARG A 4 -25.01 -17.20 -3.56
CA ARG A 4 -24.85 -18.36 -2.66
C ARG A 4 -24.83 -18.02 -1.18
N ILE A 5 -24.44 -16.79 -0.80
CA ILE A 5 -24.37 -16.36 0.61
C ILE A 5 -25.78 -16.17 1.20
N ARG A 6 -26.78 -15.78 0.40
CA ARG A 6 -28.17 -15.60 0.87
C ARG A 6 -28.90 -16.89 1.24
N ARG A 7 -28.43 -18.08 0.82
CA ARG A 7 -29.14 -19.35 1.08
C ARG A 7 -28.69 -20.08 2.35
N SER A 8 -27.51 -19.77 2.89
CA SER A 8 -27.01 -20.47 4.10
C SER A 8 -27.53 -19.87 5.42
N LEU A 9 -28.09 -18.65 5.39
CA LEU A 9 -28.60 -17.96 6.59
C LEU A 9 -30.10 -18.18 6.85
N ARG A 10 -30.77 -19.08 6.11
CA ARG A 10 -32.24 -19.27 6.20
C ARG A 10 -32.69 -20.58 6.85
N ARG A 11 -31.81 -21.49 7.26
CA ARG A 11 -32.23 -22.84 7.68
C ARG A 11 -32.37 -23.10 9.17
N ASP A 12 -31.81 -22.28 10.05
CA ASP A 12 -31.93 -22.49 11.51
C ASP A 12 -32.47 -21.25 12.25
N ALA A 13 -33.55 -20.65 11.72
CA ALA A 13 -34.26 -19.58 12.43
C ALA A 13 -35.23 -20.20 13.45
N THR A 14 -34.71 -20.55 14.63
CA THR A 14 -35.57 -20.68 15.82
C THR A 14 -36.26 -19.34 16.08
N PRO A 15 -37.58 -19.30 16.35
CA PRO A 15 -38.27 -18.06 16.64
C PRO A 15 -37.79 -17.49 17.98
N VAL A 16 -36.84 -16.55 17.92
CA VAL A 16 -36.35 -15.82 19.10
C VAL A 16 -37.48 -14.88 19.57
N ARG A 17 -38.21 -15.31 20.60
CA ARG A 17 -39.17 -14.49 21.34
C ARG A 17 -38.42 -13.55 22.28
N GLY A 18 -38.47 -12.24 22.03
CA GLY A 18 -38.05 -11.22 22.99
C GLY A 18 -37.88 -9.82 22.38
N PRO A 19 -38.84 -8.88 22.56
CA PRO A 19 -38.71 -7.49 22.10
C PRO A 19 -37.67 -6.64 22.87
N ALA A 20 -37.04 -7.17 23.92
CA ALA A 20 -36.07 -6.42 24.73
C ALA A 20 -34.66 -6.31 24.11
N HIS A 21 -34.25 -7.24 23.22
CA HIS A 21 -32.87 -7.26 22.70
C HIS A 21 -32.65 -6.31 21.51
N TYR A 22 -33.71 -5.72 20.96
CA TYR A 22 -33.61 -4.74 19.87
C TYR A 22 -33.36 -3.30 20.36
N GLN A 23 -33.54 -3.01 21.66
CA GLN A 23 -33.31 -1.67 22.21
C GLN A 23 -31.81 -1.38 22.41
N GLU A 24 -30.98 -2.35 22.77
CA GLU A 24 -29.54 -2.07 22.96
C GLU A 24 -28.79 -1.82 21.65
N LEU A 25 -29.23 -2.41 20.53
CA LEU A 25 -28.70 -2.12 19.20
C LEU A 25 -29.19 -0.77 18.64
N SER A 26 -30.09 -0.07 19.35
CA SER A 26 -30.56 1.25 18.93
C SER A 26 -29.48 2.32 19.12
N HIS A 27 -28.61 2.21 20.13
CA HIS A 27 -27.61 3.24 20.45
C HIS A 27 -26.56 3.43 19.35
N ALA A 28 -26.18 2.36 18.64
CA ALA A 28 -25.25 2.45 17.52
C ALA A 28 -25.82 3.24 16.32
N ARG A 29 -27.14 3.46 16.24
CA ARG A 29 -27.76 4.28 15.18
C ARG A 29 -27.62 5.79 15.39
N TYR A 30 -27.13 6.22 16.55
CA TYR A 30 -27.09 7.65 16.92
C TYR A 30 -25.70 8.28 16.82
N LEU A 31 -24.70 7.57 16.30
CA LEU A 31 -23.41 8.21 16.03
C LEU A 31 -23.61 9.29 14.95
N PRO A 32 -23.15 10.54 15.20
CA PRO A 32 -23.13 11.59 14.20
C PRO A 32 -22.37 11.13 12.94
N LEU A 33 -22.73 11.73 11.80
CA LEU A 33 -22.20 11.33 10.51
C LEU A 33 -20.68 11.51 10.42
N GLU A 34 -20.18 12.54 11.08
CA GLU A 34 -18.77 12.90 11.18
C GLU A 34 -17.99 11.78 11.87
N ILE A 35 -18.54 11.21 12.95
CA ILE A 35 -17.90 10.09 13.67
C ILE A 35 -17.84 8.84 12.79
N TRP A 36 -18.89 8.56 12.02
CA TRP A 36 -18.86 7.47 11.05
C TRP A 36 -17.79 7.68 9.98
N LEU A 37 -17.67 8.89 9.45
CA LEU A 37 -16.64 9.22 8.46
C LEU A 37 -15.23 9.02 9.03
N GLU A 38 -14.96 9.45 10.27
CA GLU A 38 -13.68 9.21 10.95
C GLU A 38 -13.41 7.71 11.11
N ILE A 39 -14.39 6.92 11.56
CA ILE A 39 -14.25 5.46 11.66
C ILE A 39 -13.95 4.85 10.28
N TRP A 40 -14.65 5.28 9.24
CA TRP A 40 -14.46 4.74 7.89
C TRP A 40 -13.13 5.14 7.26
N GLN A 41 -12.55 6.29 7.61
CA GLN A 41 -11.22 6.69 7.16
C GLN A 41 -10.14 5.70 7.62
N HIS A 42 -10.30 5.09 8.79
CA HIS A 42 -9.40 4.05 9.30
C HIS A 42 -9.61 2.66 8.67
N LEU A 43 -10.69 2.46 7.91
CA LEU A 43 -10.93 1.20 7.22
C LEU A 43 -10.00 1.04 6.00
N PRO A 44 -9.57 -0.18 5.67
CA PRO A 44 -8.88 -0.44 4.41
C PRO A 44 -9.82 -0.15 3.21
N PRO A 45 -9.29 0.20 2.03
CA PRO A 45 -10.12 0.66 0.91
C PRO A 45 -11.27 -0.27 0.50
N PHE A 46 -11.07 -1.59 0.52
CA PHE A 46 -12.14 -2.55 0.23
C PHE A 46 -13.31 -2.48 1.23
N ALA A 47 -13.02 -2.27 2.52
CA ALA A 47 -14.04 -2.14 3.53
C ALA A 47 -14.82 -0.82 3.37
N ARG A 48 -14.17 0.25 2.91
CA ARG A 48 -14.86 1.50 2.54
C ARG A 48 -15.86 1.30 1.39
N ILE A 49 -15.50 0.50 0.38
CA ILE A 49 -16.46 0.11 -0.67
C ILE A 49 -17.61 -0.67 -0.05
N SER A 50 -17.34 -1.62 0.86
CA SER A 50 -18.37 -2.41 1.52
C SER A 50 -19.37 -1.55 2.30
N VAL A 51 -18.91 -0.47 2.95
CA VAL A 51 -19.78 0.52 3.60
C VAL A 51 -20.82 1.11 2.63
N THR A 52 -20.44 1.33 1.37
CA THR A 52 -21.38 1.85 0.34
C THR A 52 -22.51 0.89 -0.05
N HIS A 53 -22.47 -0.35 0.45
CA HIS A 53 -23.45 -1.40 0.17
C HIS A 53 -24.33 -1.75 1.38
N VAL A 54 -24.14 -1.11 2.54
CA VAL A 54 -24.90 -1.44 3.76
C VAL A 54 -26.33 -0.90 3.72
N CYS A 55 -26.49 0.41 3.54
CA CYS A 55 -27.79 1.07 3.41
C CYS A 55 -27.67 2.33 2.54
N HIS A 56 -28.81 2.92 2.16
CA HIS A 56 -28.83 4.12 1.31
C HIS A 56 -28.07 5.30 1.94
N ILE A 57 -28.27 5.56 3.24
CA ILE A 57 -27.62 6.67 3.95
C ILE A 57 -26.10 6.51 3.89
N TRP A 58 -25.58 5.33 4.28
CA TRP A 58 -24.13 5.06 4.25
C TRP A 58 -23.55 5.15 2.83
N ARG A 59 -24.29 4.65 1.84
CA ARG A 59 -23.90 4.78 0.43
C ARG A 59 -23.73 6.24 0.03
N THR A 60 -24.76 7.06 0.25
CA THR A 60 -24.72 8.47 -0.15
C THR A 60 -23.59 9.18 0.58
N THR A 61 -23.50 9.05 1.90
CA THR A 61 -22.46 9.68 2.72
C THR A 61 -21.05 9.28 2.30
N ALA A 62 -20.78 7.98 2.17
CA ALA A 62 -19.45 7.50 1.83
C ALA A 62 -19.05 7.92 0.40
N ILE A 63 -19.99 7.92 -0.55
CA ILE A 63 -19.73 8.35 -1.93
C ILE A 63 -19.47 9.86 -2.00
N THR A 64 -20.19 10.69 -1.24
CA THR A 64 -20.04 12.15 -1.26
C THR A 64 -18.81 12.64 -0.49
N SER A 65 -18.26 11.84 0.43
CA SER A 65 -17.06 12.21 1.19
C SER A 65 -15.80 11.95 0.37
N THR A 66 -15.26 13.00 -0.25
CA THR A 66 -14.01 12.93 -1.05
C THR A 66 -12.80 12.50 -0.22
N MET A 67 -12.74 12.93 1.05
CA MET A 67 -11.68 12.56 2.00
C MET A 67 -11.62 11.06 2.28
N LEU A 68 -12.75 10.34 2.19
CA LEU A 68 -12.75 8.89 2.36
C LEU A 68 -11.98 8.15 1.25
N TRP A 69 -11.79 8.81 0.10
CA TRP A 69 -11.15 8.26 -1.10
C TRP A 69 -9.76 8.85 -1.36
N SER A 70 -9.26 9.73 -0.48
CA SER A 70 -7.95 10.38 -0.61
C SER A 70 -6.77 9.46 -0.34
N HIS A 71 -6.96 8.48 0.57
CA HIS A 71 -5.98 7.45 0.89
C HIS A 71 -6.29 6.18 0.09
N ILE A 72 -5.47 5.93 -0.94
CA ILE A 72 -5.64 4.85 -1.90
C ILE A 72 -4.56 3.80 -1.67
N GLU A 73 -4.96 2.58 -1.35
CA GLU A 73 -4.04 1.44 -1.27
C GLU A 73 -4.35 0.46 -2.41
N ILE A 74 -3.34 0.23 -3.25
CA ILE A 74 -3.42 -0.67 -4.40
C ILE A 74 -2.49 -1.83 -4.15
N ASN A 75 -2.97 -3.03 -4.44
CA ASN A 75 -2.12 -4.20 -4.47
C ASN A 75 -2.24 -4.89 -5.82
N SER A 76 -1.15 -4.90 -6.58
CA SER A 76 -0.99 -5.77 -7.73
C SER A 76 -0.09 -6.93 -7.36
N VAL A 77 -0.71 -8.05 -6.98
CA VAL A 77 -0.05 -9.35 -6.92
C VAL A 77 -0.52 -10.17 -8.10
N ARG A 78 0.34 -10.41 -9.08
CA ARG A 78 0.08 -11.31 -10.20
C ARG A 78 1.14 -12.41 -10.23
N ARG A 79 0.69 -13.66 -10.34
CA ARG A 79 1.58 -14.77 -10.67
C ARG A 79 1.85 -14.77 -12.16
N GLY A 80 3.12 -14.92 -12.54
CA GLY A 80 3.46 -15.23 -13.92
C GLY A 80 2.76 -16.54 -14.31
N GLY A 81 1.94 -16.51 -15.35
CA GLY A 81 1.20 -17.68 -15.82
C GLY A 81 -0.29 -17.46 -16.09
N GLY A 82 -0.87 -16.30 -15.76
CA GLY A 82 -2.27 -15.96 -16.09
C GLY A 82 -3.32 -16.75 -15.31
N GLU A 83 -2.96 -17.83 -14.64
CA GLU A 83 -3.87 -18.58 -13.78
C GLU A 83 -4.10 -17.84 -12.45
N PRO A 84 -5.36 -17.68 -12.02
CA PRO A 84 -5.66 -17.16 -10.69
C PRO A 84 -4.98 -18.05 -9.66
N VAL A 85 -4.37 -17.43 -8.65
CA VAL A 85 -3.71 -18.14 -7.57
C VAL A 85 -4.75 -18.93 -6.78
N THR A 86 -5.04 -20.15 -7.21
CA THR A 86 -5.67 -21.14 -6.35
C THR A 86 -4.55 -21.66 -5.46
N CYS A 87 -4.25 -20.93 -4.38
CA CYS A 87 -3.47 -21.52 -3.31
C CYS A 87 -4.32 -22.66 -2.73
N SER A 88 -4.08 -23.87 -3.22
CA SER A 88 -4.78 -25.09 -2.84
C SER A 88 -4.64 -25.37 -1.33
N GLY A 89 -3.59 -24.85 -0.69
CA GLY A 89 -3.42 -24.86 0.76
C GLY A 89 -4.18 -23.75 1.52
N CYS A 90 -4.47 -22.61 0.89
CA CYS A 90 -5.09 -21.45 1.56
C CYS A 90 -6.63 -21.56 1.65
N PHE A 91 -7.24 -22.45 0.87
CA PHE A 91 -8.70 -22.72 0.95
C PHE A 91 -9.07 -23.71 2.06
N ARG A 92 -8.11 -24.44 2.62
CA ARG A 92 -8.36 -25.50 3.62
C ARG A 92 -8.20 -25.06 5.06
N ILE A 93 -7.86 -23.81 5.33
CA ILE A 93 -7.96 -23.24 6.68
C ILE A 93 -9.44 -22.87 6.91
N ASN A 94 -10.27 -23.90 7.07
CA ASN A 94 -11.52 -23.79 7.82
C ASN A 94 -11.10 -23.87 9.28
N ASP A 95 -11.29 -22.78 10.04
CA ASP A 95 -11.41 -22.58 11.49
C ASP A 95 -10.58 -23.38 12.54
N ASP A 96 -9.91 -24.48 12.18
CA ASP A 96 -8.98 -25.20 13.03
C ASP A 96 -7.58 -24.60 12.89
N TRP A 97 -7.28 -23.66 13.79
CA TRP A 97 -5.99 -23.02 13.98
C TRP A 97 -4.90 -23.98 14.52
N SER A 98 -4.99 -25.29 14.27
CA SER A 98 -3.99 -26.26 14.73
C SER A 98 -2.64 -26.03 14.02
N ILE A 99 -1.85 -25.26 14.74
CA ILE A 99 -0.43 -24.91 14.64
C ILE A 99 0.39 -26.13 14.18
N GLY A 100 0.84 -26.16 12.92
CA GLY A 100 1.77 -27.20 12.48
C GLY A 100 2.03 -27.29 10.97
N GLY A 101 1.08 -26.85 10.13
CA GLY A 101 1.30 -26.78 8.69
C GLY A 101 2.07 -25.51 8.34
N GLY A 102 3.30 -25.65 7.81
CA GLY A 102 4.16 -24.53 7.43
C GLY A 102 3.37 -23.45 6.70
N MET A 103 3.41 -22.22 7.24
CA MET A 103 2.82 -21.06 6.59
C MET A 103 3.31 -21.08 5.16
N CYS A 104 2.41 -21.32 4.21
CA CYS A 104 2.75 -21.13 2.82
C CYS A 104 3.27 -19.69 2.75
N GLU A 105 4.50 -19.45 2.31
CA GLU A 105 5.00 -18.08 2.13
C GLU A 105 4.07 -17.27 1.21
N GLN A 106 3.22 -17.96 0.45
CA GLN A 106 2.18 -17.43 -0.42
C GLN A 106 0.82 -17.20 0.29
N TYR A 107 0.64 -17.66 1.53
CA TYR A 107 -0.56 -17.43 2.34
C TYR A 107 -0.79 -15.94 2.60
N TRP A 108 0.26 -15.20 2.95
CA TRP A 108 0.17 -13.75 3.08
C TRP A 108 -0.21 -13.06 1.77
N ALA A 109 0.35 -13.50 0.65
CA ALA A 109 -0.01 -12.96 -0.67
C ALA A 109 -1.47 -13.26 -1.02
N CYS A 110 -1.98 -14.46 -0.71
CA CYS A 110 -3.37 -14.85 -0.96
C CYS A 110 -4.37 -14.19 -0.02
N HIS A 111 -4.03 -14.02 1.26
CA HIS A 111 -4.87 -13.30 2.22
C HIS A 111 -4.93 -11.81 1.87
N GLN A 112 -3.79 -11.21 1.51
CA GLN A 112 -3.75 -9.83 1.00
C GLN A 112 -4.64 -9.64 -0.23
N GLN A 113 -4.61 -10.56 -1.19
CA GLN A 113 -5.44 -10.44 -2.40
C GLN A 113 -6.95 -10.32 -2.14
N ARG A 114 -7.46 -10.81 -1.00
CA ARG A 114 -8.90 -10.71 -0.69
C ARG A 114 -9.34 -9.32 -0.24
N HIS A 115 -8.42 -8.47 0.22
CA HIS A 115 -8.77 -7.21 0.89
C HIS A 115 -8.19 -5.97 0.23
N HIS A 116 -7.39 -6.13 -0.83
CA HIS A 116 -6.83 -5.00 -1.55
C HIS A 116 -7.51 -4.76 -2.89
N LEU A 117 -7.45 -3.50 -3.32
CA LEU A 117 -7.98 -3.07 -4.60
C LEU A 117 -6.93 -3.30 -5.68
N GLY A 118 -7.35 -3.91 -6.78
CA GLY A 118 -6.53 -4.01 -7.97
C GLY A 118 -6.42 -2.65 -8.68
N ILE A 119 -5.44 -2.52 -9.58
CA ILE A 119 -5.19 -1.29 -10.36
C ILE A 119 -6.43 -0.83 -11.12
N ALA A 120 -7.33 -1.74 -11.53
CA ALA A 120 -8.57 -1.38 -12.22
C ALA A 120 -9.50 -0.48 -11.37
N ALA A 121 -9.48 -0.59 -10.04
CA ALA A 121 -10.29 0.24 -9.15
C ALA A 121 -9.67 1.62 -8.89
N LEU A 122 -8.40 1.85 -9.28
CA LEU A 122 -7.71 3.11 -9.06
C LEU A 122 -8.44 4.28 -9.72
N SER A 123 -8.90 4.11 -10.95
CA SER A 123 -9.62 5.17 -11.67
C SER A 123 -10.86 5.65 -10.91
N ASP A 124 -11.67 4.70 -10.41
CA ASP A 124 -12.88 5.03 -9.66
C ASP A 124 -12.57 5.76 -8.35
N MET A 125 -11.51 5.35 -7.64
CA MET A 125 -11.08 6.02 -6.41
C MET A 125 -10.54 7.43 -6.67
N LEU A 126 -9.73 7.58 -7.73
CA LEU A 126 -9.20 8.88 -8.14
C LEU A 126 -10.32 9.85 -8.50
N THR A 127 -11.32 9.40 -9.26
CA THR A 127 -12.50 10.23 -9.57
C THR A 127 -13.25 10.65 -8.30
N ARG A 128 -13.42 9.74 -7.33
CA ARG A 128 -14.14 10.04 -6.07
C ARG A 128 -13.41 10.97 -5.12
N SER A 129 -12.08 10.94 -5.13
CA SER A 129 -11.27 11.86 -4.33
C SER A 129 -11.28 13.30 -4.87
N ASP A 130 -11.75 13.53 -6.09
CA ASP A 130 -11.92 14.86 -6.70
C ASP A 130 -10.65 15.74 -6.64
N SER A 131 -10.66 16.81 -5.83
CA SER A 131 -9.61 17.83 -5.74
C SER A 131 -8.81 17.76 -4.44
N VAL A 132 -9.12 16.82 -3.54
CA VAL A 132 -8.43 16.73 -2.24
C VAL A 132 -7.01 16.15 -2.39
N PRO A 133 -6.11 16.44 -1.44
CA PRO A 133 -4.77 15.83 -1.40
C PRO A 133 -4.82 14.31 -1.49
N LEU A 134 -3.90 13.72 -2.25
CA LEU A 134 -3.82 12.29 -2.47
C LEU A 134 -2.65 11.65 -1.74
N HIS A 135 -2.93 10.50 -1.14
CA HIS A 135 -1.96 9.61 -0.53
C HIS A 135 -2.13 8.23 -1.15
N VAL A 136 -1.13 7.78 -1.90
CA VAL A 136 -1.21 6.53 -2.67
C VAL A 136 -0.15 5.57 -2.16
N SER A 137 -0.56 4.39 -1.69
CA SER A 137 0.33 3.27 -1.39
C SER A 137 0.12 2.16 -2.42
N VAL A 138 1.19 1.78 -3.10
CA VAL A 138 1.16 0.78 -4.17
C VAL A 138 2.04 -0.39 -3.77
N SER A 139 1.43 -1.55 -3.57
CA SER A 139 2.16 -2.81 -3.46
C SER A 139 2.18 -3.54 -4.80
N MET A 140 3.35 -3.73 -5.39
CA MET A 140 3.56 -4.48 -6.63
C MET A 140 4.48 -5.67 -6.38
N LEU A 141 3.89 -6.85 -6.21
CA LEU A 141 4.62 -8.08 -6.01
C LEU A 141 4.64 -8.89 -7.30
N VAL A 142 5.82 -8.94 -7.89
CA VAL A 142 6.08 -9.54 -9.18
C VAL A 142 6.56 -10.96 -9.00
N LEU A 143 5.84 -11.94 -9.52
CA LEU A 143 6.29 -13.33 -9.56
C LEU A 143 6.73 -13.76 -10.97
N GLY A 144 7.02 -12.82 -11.89
CA GLY A 144 7.54 -13.08 -13.24
C GLY A 144 7.84 -11.81 -14.08
N ARG A 145 8.78 -11.88 -15.04
CA ARG A 145 9.42 -10.67 -15.65
C ARG A 145 8.58 -9.82 -16.62
N GLN A 146 7.57 -10.37 -17.30
CA GLN A 146 6.90 -9.65 -18.41
C GLN A 146 5.71 -8.77 -18.00
N GLN A 147 5.09 -9.00 -16.84
CA GLN A 147 3.80 -8.40 -16.52
C GLN A 147 3.88 -7.04 -15.81
N ASP A 148 5.04 -6.73 -15.22
CA ASP A 148 5.31 -5.49 -14.47
C ASP A 148 5.02 -4.24 -15.29
N ARG A 149 5.35 -4.30 -16.58
CA ARG A 149 5.28 -3.14 -17.44
C ARG A 149 3.84 -2.69 -17.68
N GLU A 150 2.89 -3.61 -17.83
CA GLU A 150 1.49 -3.25 -18.06
C GLU A 150 0.88 -2.60 -16.82
N ASP A 151 1.10 -3.21 -15.65
CA ASP A 151 0.57 -2.71 -14.38
C ASP A 151 1.19 -1.35 -14.03
N VAL A 152 2.49 -1.17 -14.22
CA VAL A 152 3.16 0.14 -14.07
C VAL A 152 2.59 1.15 -15.06
N THR A 153 2.40 0.77 -16.32
CA THR A 153 1.84 1.68 -17.34
C THR A 153 0.43 2.11 -16.97
N ARG A 154 -0.42 1.20 -16.49
CA ARG A 154 -1.78 1.50 -16.03
C ARG A 154 -1.75 2.41 -14.79
N LEU A 155 -0.91 2.09 -13.80
CA LEU A 155 -0.73 2.91 -12.60
C LEU A 155 -0.35 4.35 -12.98
N VAL A 156 0.69 4.52 -13.79
CA VAL A 156 1.19 5.84 -14.19
C VAL A 156 0.15 6.58 -15.02
N THR A 157 -0.52 5.90 -15.96
CA THR A 157 -1.59 6.48 -16.77
C THR A 157 -2.71 7.05 -15.90
N HIS A 158 -3.14 6.32 -14.87
CA HIS A 158 -4.17 6.78 -13.96
C HIS A 158 -3.70 7.88 -13.01
N LEU A 159 -2.45 7.85 -12.52
CA LEU A 159 -1.94 8.86 -11.59
C LEU A 159 -1.57 10.19 -12.26
N ARG A 160 -1.15 10.17 -13.54
CA ARG A 160 -0.62 11.36 -14.23
C ARG A 160 -1.54 12.60 -14.20
N PRO A 161 -2.87 12.48 -14.38
CA PRO A 161 -3.77 13.63 -14.27
C PRO A 161 -3.84 14.25 -12.86
N HIS A 162 -3.38 13.53 -11.83
CA HIS A 162 -3.54 13.90 -10.42
C HIS A 162 -2.22 14.20 -9.70
N LEU A 163 -1.09 14.30 -10.41
CA LEU A 163 0.22 14.56 -9.78
C LEU A 163 0.29 15.90 -9.04
N HIS A 164 -0.52 16.88 -9.44
CA HIS A 164 -0.60 18.19 -8.80
C HIS A 164 -1.19 18.15 -7.38
N ARG A 165 -1.81 17.05 -6.98
CA ARG A 165 -2.37 16.84 -5.63
C ARG A 165 -1.82 15.61 -4.93
N LEU A 166 -0.91 14.87 -5.56
CA LEU A 166 -0.26 13.69 -4.98
C LEU A 166 0.78 14.12 -3.94
N GLN A 167 0.42 14.04 -2.66
CA GLN A 167 1.27 14.45 -1.53
C GLN A 167 2.12 13.32 -0.96
N SER A 168 1.59 12.10 -0.95
CA SER A 168 2.34 10.93 -0.47
C SER A 168 2.27 9.80 -1.48
N LEU A 169 3.43 9.23 -1.79
CA LEU A 169 3.57 8.05 -2.62
C LEU A 169 4.41 7.00 -1.88
N GLU A 170 3.78 5.89 -1.50
CA GLU A 170 4.47 4.71 -0.98
C GLU A 170 4.51 3.62 -2.08
N ILE A 171 5.69 3.09 -2.36
CA ILE A 171 5.90 2.02 -3.34
C ILE A 171 6.50 0.83 -2.61
N ILE A 172 5.75 -0.27 -2.51
CA ILE A 172 6.16 -1.54 -1.90
C ILE A 172 6.33 -2.57 -3.02
N CYS A 173 7.55 -2.92 -3.37
CA CYS A 173 7.78 -3.86 -4.48
C CYS A 173 8.92 -4.84 -4.19
N ASN A 174 9.03 -5.91 -4.98
CA ASN A 174 10.19 -6.80 -4.94
C ASN A 174 11.18 -6.55 -6.10
N SER A 175 10.76 -5.84 -7.14
CA SER A 175 11.54 -5.51 -8.33
C SER A 175 11.92 -4.03 -8.36
N MET A 176 13.23 -3.74 -8.32
CA MET A 176 13.70 -2.36 -8.42
C MET A 176 13.53 -1.76 -9.82
N VAL A 177 13.45 -2.61 -10.85
CA VAL A 177 13.13 -2.19 -12.22
C VAL A 177 11.74 -1.56 -12.25
N THR A 178 10.78 -2.12 -11.52
CA THR A 178 9.42 -1.59 -11.36
C THR A 178 9.42 -0.21 -10.73
N VAL A 179 10.13 -0.02 -9.60
CA VAL A 179 10.31 1.31 -8.98
C VAL A 179 10.86 2.30 -9.97
N THR A 180 11.91 1.90 -10.68
CA THR A 180 12.61 2.74 -11.65
C THR A 180 11.67 3.20 -12.77
N HIS A 181 10.81 2.32 -13.27
CA HIS A 181 9.81 2.68 -14.27
C HIS A 181 8.73 3.62 -13.71
N ILE A 182 8.18 3.34 -12.52
CA ILE A 182 7.17 4.21 -11.89
C ILE A 182 7.75 5.62 -11.70
N VAL A 183 8.92 5.70 -11.07
CA VAL A 183 9.59 6.96 -10.76
C VAL A 183 9.93 7.76 -12.02
N ARG A 184 10.52 7.10 -13.03
CA ARG A 184 10.87 7.74 -14.31
C ARG A 184 9.63 8.24 -15.03
N ASP A 185 8.57 7.45 -15.08
CA ASP A 185 7.40 7.78 -15.89
C ASP A 185 6.47 8.80 -15.21
N LEU A 186 6.60 8.98 -13.89
CA LEU A 186 5.96 10.07 -13.14
C LEU A 186 6.72 11.40 -13.28
N ALA A 187 8.06 11.38 -13.26
CA ALA A 187 9.04 12.47 -13.47
C ALA A 187 8.82 13.80 -12.71
N VAL A 188 7.65 14.42 -12.81
CA VAL A 188 7.30 15.71 -12.22
C VAL A 188 6.21 15.51 -11.18
N LEU A 189 6.57 15.73 -9.92
CA LEU A 189 5.74 15.47 -8.74
C LEU A 189 5.65 16.76 -7.91
N PRO A 190 4.93 17.79 -8.41
CA PRO A 190 5.02 19.15 -7.89
C PRO A 190 4.46 19.31 -6.47
N ALA A 191 3.53 18.44 -6.07
CA ALA A 191 2.89 18.45 -4.76
C ALA A 191 3.38 17.36 -3.81
N LEU A 192 4.41 16.59 -4.20
CA LEU A 192 4.86 15.43 -3.43
C LEU A 192 5.69 15.86 -2.23
N ILE A 193 5.19 15.54 -1.04
CA ILE A 193 5.80 15.82 0.26
C ILE A 193 6.53 14.57 0.78
N SER A 194 5.99 13.38 0.54
CA SER A 194 6.51 12.11 1.05
C SER A 194 6.66 11.07 -0.04
N LEU A 195 7.87 10.52 -0.18
CA LEU A 195 8.18 9.40 -1.08
C LEU A 195 8.81 8.26 -0.27
N VAL A 196 8.05 7.19 -0.08
CA VAL A 196 8.49 6.00 0.67
C VAL A 196 8.63 4.84 -0.29
N ILE A 197 9.81 4.21 -0.32
CA ILE A 197 10.06 3.09 -1.22
C ILE A 197 10.57 1.93 -0.38
N ARG A 198 9.77 0.87 -0.33
CA ARG A 198 10.02 -0.32 0.48
C ARG A 198 10.21 -1.52 -0.42
N ARG A 199 11.23 -2.32 -0.13
CA ARG A 199 11.47 -3.58 -0.82
C ARG A 199 10.95 -4.73 0.01
N ARG A 200 10.04 -5.51 -0.55
CA ARG A 200 9.73 -6.84 -0.02
C ARG A 200 10.74 -7.82 -0.59
N MET A 201 11.66 -8.28 0.26
CA MET A 201 12.68 -9.24 -0.15
C MET A 201 12.07 -10.64 -0.24
N PHE A 202 12.10 -11.21 -1.44
CA PHE A 202 11.90 -12.64 -1.69
C PHE A 202 13.12 -13.13 -2.49
N GLY A 203 14.16 -13.61 -1.81
CA GLY A 203 15.37 -14.17 -2.44
C GLY A 203 16.62 -13.27 -2.46
N PRO A 204 17.74 -13.78 -3.01
CA PRO A 204 19.06 -13.15 -2.94
C PRO A 204 19.16 -11.81 -3.70
N VAL A 205 19.93 -10.88 -3.12
CA VAL A 205 20.02 -9.47 -3.53
C VAL A 205 21.12 -9.29 -4.59
N ASN A 206 20.83 -9.58 -5.86
CA ASN A 206 21.82 -9.41 -6.94
C ASN A 206 21.62 -8.12 -7.79
N ASP A 207 20.49 -7.41 -7.66
CA ASP A 207 20.10 -6.30 -8.58
C ASP A 207 20.27 -4.88 -8.00
N SER A 208 21.19 -4.62 -7.06
CA SER A 208 21.11 -3.45 -6.17
C SER A 208 21.80 -2.15 -6.62
N MET A 209 22.59 -2.08 -7.70
CA MET A 209 23.47 -0.90 -7.92
C MET A 209 23.01 0.16 -8.94
N ALA A 210 22.18 -0.12 -9.95
CA ALA A 210 22.00 0.80 -11.10
C ALA A 210 20.86 1.83 -10.99
N ILE A 211 20.13 1.90 -9.88
CA ILE A 211 18.78 2.49 -9.85
C ILE A 211 18.77 4.02 -9.61
N TRP A 212 19.74 4.55 -8.88
CA TRP A 212 19.74 5.96 -8.48
C TRP A 212 20.07 6.95 -9.58
N ALA A 213 20.83 6.54 -10.60
CA ALA A 213 21.08 7.38 -11.75
C ALA A 213 19.77 7.92 -12.36
N ARG A 214 18.63 7.25 -12.11
CA ARG A 214 17.31 7.65 -12.58
C ARG A 214 16.51 8.52 -11.60
N TYR A 215 16.84 8.54 -10.30
CA TYR A 215 16.19 9.45 -9.34
C TYR A 215 16.54 10.91 -9.59
N LYS A 216 17.68 11.17 -10.23
CA LYS A 216 18.06 12.50 -10.73
C LYS A 216 17.01 13.12 -11.68
N GLN A 217 16.14 12.31 -12.26
CA GLN A 217 15.10 12.77 -13.17
C GLN A 217 13.80 13.16 -12.45
N ILE A 218 13.70 12.94 -11.13
CA ILE A 218 12.53 13.35 -10.36
C ILE A 218 12.63 14.82 -10.02
N SER A 219 11.64 15.60 -10.45
CA SER A 219 11.39 16.94 -9.96
C SER A 219 10.29 16.89 -8.90
N ALA A 220 10.68 16.98 -7.62
CA ALA A 220 9.78 17.04 -6.47
C ALA A 220 10.23 18.19 -5.55
N PRO A 221 9.90 19.45 -5.89
CA PRO A 221 10.52 20.62 -5.25
C PRO A 221 10.17 20.74 -3.77
N ILE A 222 9.02 20.22 -3.34
CA ILE A 222 8.54 20.29 -1.95
C ILE A 222 8.73 18.98 -1.17
N LEU A 223 9.54 18.05 -1.67
CA LEU A 223 9.78 16.77 -1.01
C LEU A 223 10.44 16.97 0.36
N GLN A 224 9.80 16.49 1.41
CA GLN A 224 10.27 16.60 2.80
C GLN A 224 10.69 15.25 3.38
N VAL A 225 10.01 14.17 2.99
CA VAL A 225 10.26 12.82 3.51
C VAL A 225 10.70 11.91 2.38
N ILE A 226 11.86 11.27 2.53
CA ILE A 226 12.31 10.22 1.61
C ILE A 226 12.78 8.99 2.39
N GLN A 227 12.28 7.82 2.00
CA GLN A 227 12.78 6.54 2.49
C GLN A 227 13.29 5.72 1.30
N PRO A 228 14.55 5.90 0.89
CA PRO A 228 15.12 5.11 -0.18
C PRO A 228 15.69 3.78 0.30
N LEU A 229 15.78 2.83 -0.63
CA LEU A 229 16.17 1.45 -0.35
C LEU A 229 17.68 1.20 -0.16
N HIS A 230 18.49 1.93 -0.90
CA HIS A 230 19.95 1.92 -0.85
C HIS A 230 20.37 3.35 -1.16
N PRO A 231 21.50 3.91 -0.72
CA PRO A 231 21.93 5.23 -1.19
C PRO A 231 22.91 5.12 -2.39
N SER A 232 23.07 6.18 -3.20
CA SER A 232 23.97 6.25 -4.37
C SER A 232 25.10 7.25 -4.17
N SER A 233 26.19 7.07 -4.91
CA SER A 233 27.36 7.95 -4.91
C SER A 233 27.09 9.37 -5.43
N ASP A 234 25.89 9.62 -5.96
CA ASP A 234 25.49 10.91 -6.54
C ASP A 234 23.98 11.12 -6.33
N PRO A 235 23.58 11.53 -5.12
CA PRO A 235 22.18 11.67 -4.76
C PRO A 235 21.56 12.93 -5.39
N PRO A 236 20.27 12.87 -5.78
CA PRO A 236 19.53 14.07 -6.18
C PRO A 236 19.47 15.08 -5.02
N VAL A 237 19.54 16.38 -5.35
CA VAL A 237 19.42 17.46 -4.37
C VAL A 237 17.94 17.77 -4.16
N PHE A 238 17.46 17.56 -2.93
CA PHE A 238 16.11 17.94 -2.51
C PHE A 238 16.22 19.09 -1.51
N PRO A 239 15.99 20.35 -1.92
CA PRO A 239 16.30 21.51 -1.08
C PRO A 239 15.45 21.59 0.19
N ASN A 240 14.28 20.95 0.21
CA ASN A 240 13.32 20.98 1.31
C ASN A 240 13.29 19.69 2.14
N LEU A 241 14.29 18.83 2.01
CA LEU A 241 14.32 17.53 2.67
C LEU A 241 14.55 17.66 4.18
N ARG A 242 13.61 17.13 4.97
CA ARG A 242 13.62 17.22 6.45
C ARG A 242 13.80 15.87 7.12
N HIS A 243 13.23 14.82 6.55
CA HIS A 243 13.26 13.47 7.12
C HIS A 243 13.79 12.48 6.09
N VAL A 244 14.82 11.75 6.48
CA VAL A 244 15.39 10.69 5.67
C VAL A 244 15.40 9.41 6.48
N THR A 245 14.90 8.32 5.90
CA THR A 245 15.06 6.98 6.46
C THR A 245 15.86 6.10 5.51
N ILE A 246 17.04 5.61 5.92
CA ILE A 246 17.93 4.81 5.05
C ILE A 246 18.11 3.41 5.63
N GLY A 247 18.02 2.39 4.79
CA GLY A 247 18.43 1.02 5.14
C GLY A 247 19.95 0.86 5.19
N VAL A 248 20.49 0.31 6.28
CA VAL A 248 21.94 0.23 6.53
C VAL A 248 22.64 -0.77 5.62
N ASN A 249 23.13 -0.30 4.48
CA ASN A 249 23.97 -1.12 3.60
C ASN A 249 25.19 -0.38 3.04
N SER A 250 25.33 0.95 3.19
CA SER A 250 26.51 1.70 2.75
C SER A 250 26.64 3.02 3.51
N SER A 251 27.75 3.20 4.23
CA SER A 251 28.08 4.43 4.96
C SER A 251 28.48 5.57 4.02
N ALA A 252 29.14 5.27 2.91
CA ALA A 252 29.60 6.28 1.95
C ALA A 252 28.42 7.09 1.37
N ALA A 253 27.39 6.38 0.90
CA ALA A 253 26.27 7.06 0.26
C ALA A 253 25.29 7.71 1.26
N LEU A 254 25.41 7.41 2.56
CA LEU A 254 24.77 8.21 3.62
C LEU A 254 25.42 9.59 3.72
N MET A 255 26.76 9.67 3.63
CA MET A 255 27.47 10.95 3.69
C MET A 255 27.14 11.83 2.48
N ASP A 256 27.05 11.25 1.28
CA ASP A 256 26.69 11.98 0.07
C ASP A 256 25.28 12.59 0.17
N LEU A 257 24.32 11.85 0.73
CA LEU A 257 22.95 12.32 0.88
C LEU A 257 22.84 13.45 1.91
N VAL A 258 23.55 13.31 3.04
CA VAL A 258 23.58 14.34 4.09
C VAL A 258 24.27 15.61 3.58
N GLY A 259 25.29 15.49 2.75
CA GLY A 259 26.01 16.63 2.17
C GLY A 259 25.14 17.58 1.32
N GLY A 260 24.04 17.09 0.74
CA GLY A 260 23.11 17.89 -0.07
C GLY A 260 21.89 18.44 0.68
N ALA A 261 21.65 18.01 1.92
CA ALA A 261 20.41 18.30 2.66
C ALA A 261 20.66 19.25 3.83
N TYR A 262 20.83 20.55 3.55
CA TYR A 262 21.13 21.57 4.55
C TYR A 262 20.03 21.79 5.62
N GLY A 263 18.82 21.28 5.40
CA GLY A 263 17.67 21.40 6.31
C GLY A 263 17.23 20.08 6.97
N LEU A 264 18.11 19.07 7.02
CA LEU A 264 17.77 17.76 7.55
C LEU A 264 17.52 17.80 9.07
N GLU A 265 16.28 17.55 9.49
CA GLU A 265 15.87 17.54 10.91
C GLU A 265 16.02 16.14 11.51
N ASN A 266 15.74 15.08 10.73
CA ASN A 266 15.74 13.71 11.22
C ASN A 266 16.39 12.75 10.22
N LEU A 267 17.37 11.99 10.70
CA LEU A 267 17.99 10.89 9.98
C LEU A 267 17.74 9.59 10.74
N LEU A 268 16.84 8.76 10.21
CA LEU A 268 16.59 7.42 10.74
C LEU A 268 17.37 6.39 9.93
N VAL A 269 18.11 5.56 10.64
CA VAL A 269 18.98 4.54 10.05
C VAL A 269 18.36 3.18 10.40
N ASP A 270 17.64 2.58 9.45
CA ASP A 270 16.92 1.32 9.64
C ASP A 270 17.89 0.14 9.46
N VAL A 271 18.37 -0.37 10.60
CA VAL A 271 19.22 -1.57 10.67
C VAL A 271 18.31 -2.79 10.60
N SER A 272 18.06 -3.30 9.40
CA SER A 272 17.24 -4.51 9.27
C SER A 272 17.85 -5.66 10.09
N PRO A 273 17.10 -6.23 11.06
CA PRO A 273 17.61 -7.25 11.98
C PRO A 273 18.01 -8.55 11.28
N SER A 274 17.58 -8.75 10.03
CA SER A 274 17.91 -9.91 9.20
C SER A 274 19.42 -10.10 8.92
N LYS A 275 20.26 -9.09 9.19
CA LYS A 275 21.73 -9.16 9.06
C LYS A 275 22.49 -9.29 10.37
N VAL A 276 21.85 -9.23 11.55
CA VAL A 276 22.52 -9.40 12.86
C VAL A 276 22.65 -10.89 13.25
N ARG A 277 22.93 -11.76 12.28
CA ARG A 277 23.42 -13.13 12.52
C ARG A 277 24.91 -13.20 12.22
N GLY A 278 25.68 -12.33 12.86
CA GLY A 278 27.10 -12.55 13.08
C GLY A 278 27.27 -13.04 14.51
N THR A 279 27.68 -14.28 14.70
CA THR A 279 28.22 -14.75 15.98
C THR A 279 29.38 -13.84 16.36
N LEU A 280 29.19 -13.01 17.38
CA LEU A 280 30.29 -12.33 18.05
C LEU A 280 31.16 -13.41 18.70
N SER A 281 32.24 -13.80 18.03
CA SER A 281 33.33 -14.55 18.65
C SER A 281 34.08 -13.57 19.54
N THR A 282 33.89 -13.68 20.85
CA THR A 282 34.75 -13.04 21.84
C THR A 282 36.16 -13.58 21.69
N TYR A 283 37.10 -12.71 21.35
CA TYR A 283 38.52 -12.90 21.65
C TYR A 283 38.85 -12.17 22.95
#